data_AF-A0A960C002-F1
#
_entry.id   AF-A0A960C002-F1
#
_cell.length_a   1.000
_cell.length_b   1.000
_cell.length_c   1.000
_cell.angle_alpha   90.00
_cell.angle_beta   90.00
_cell.angle_gamma   90.00
#
_symmetry.space_group_name_H-M   'P 1'
#
loop_
_entity.id
_entity.type
_entity.pdbx_description
1 polymer ?
#
loop_
_entity_poly.entity_id
_entity_poly.type
_entity_poly.pdbx_seq_one_letter_code
_entity_poly.pdbx_strand_id
1 'polypeptide(L)'
;MTHRLAAEFIGTFWLVLGGCGAAVFAANPAGDNSVGIGYLGVSLAFGLTVLTGVYAFGTISGGHFNPAVTLGAAIAKRVEWAAVVQYWIAQVLGGLLAGLTILVIAQGRPNFNPSGNMAANGYG
;
A
#
# COMPACT_ATOMS: atom_id res chain seq x y z
N MET A 1 7.36 -6.54 -20.39
CA MET A 1 6.79 -7.08 -19.13
C MET A 1 7.51 -6.54 -17.90
N THR A 2 8.84 -6.62 -17.82
CA THR A 2 9.64 -6.18 -16.65
C THR A 2 9.31 -4.78 -16.13
N HIS A 3 9.14 -3.79 -17.02
CA HIS A 3 8.80 -2.41 -16.62
C HIS A 3 7.41 -2.33 -15.96
N ARG A 4 6.44 -3.13 -16.43
CA ARG A 4 5.11 -3.22 -15.84
C ARG A 4 5.18 -3.79 -14.43
N LEU A 5 5.96 -4.85 -14.23
CA LEU A 5 6.14 -5.47 -12.92
C LEU A 5 6.88 -4.57 -11.93
N ALA A 6 7.90 -3.83 -12.38
CA ALA A 6 8.59 -2.84 -11.56
C ALA A 6 7.66 -1.70 -11.14
N ALA A 7 6.84 -1.19 -12.07
CA ALA A 7 5.82 -0.19 -11.78
C ALA A 7 4.79 -0.68 -10.75
N GLU A 8 4.28 -1.91 -10.89
CA GLU A 8 3.35 -2.50 -9.92
C GLU A 8 4.00 -2.71 -8.54
N PHE A 9 5.24 -3.19 -8.50
CA PHE A 9 6.00 -3.36 -7.27
C PHE A 9 6.19 -2.03 -6.53
N ILE A 10 6.71 -1.00 -7.22
CA ILE A 10 6.98 0.32 -6.62
C ILE A 10 5.67 0.99 -6.22
N GLY A 11 4.62 0.88 -7.04
CA GLY A 11 3.32 1.47 -6.72
C GLY A 11 2.64 0.80 -5.53
N THR A 12 2.68 -0.53 -5.39
CA THR A 12 2.15 -1.19 -4.19
C THR A 12 3.01 -0.91 -2.96
N PHE A 13 4.34 -0.83 -3.13
CA PHE A 13 5.22 -0.37 -2.05
C PHE A 13 4.81 1.03 -1.56
N TRP A 14 4.59 1.96 -2.48
CA TRP A 14 4.15 3.33 -2.17
C TRP A 14 2.79 3.37 -1.46
N LEU A 15 1.84 2.56 -1.94
CA LEU A 15 0.50 2.44 -1.35
C LEU A 15 0.57 1.97 0.10
N VAL A 16 1.29 0.89 0.37
CA VAL A 16 1.41 0.33 1.73
C VAL A 16 2.24 1.25 2.62
N LEU A 17 3.36 1.79 2.11
CA LEU A 17 4.22 2.68 2.89
C LEU A 17 3.47 3.95 3.31
N GLY A 18 2.75 4.59 2.40
CA GLY A 18 2.04 5.83 2.70
C GLY A 18 0.75 5.59 3.51
N GLY A 19 -0.08 4.62 3.11
CA GLY A 19 -1.35 4.35 3.78
C GLY A 19 -1.17 3.70 5.16
N CYS A 20 -0.53 2.53 5.22
CA CYS A 20 -0.28 1.84 6.48
C CYS A 20 0.71 2.65 7.34
N GLY A 21 1.74 3.27 6.76
CA GLY A 21 2.66 4.13 7.51
C GLY A 21 1.94 5.32 8.16
N ALA A 22 1.03 6.01 7.44
CA ALA A 22 0.22 7.07 8.05
C ALA A 22 -0.64 6.53 9.21
N ALA A 23 -1.20 5.34 9.06
CA ALA A 23 -1.97 4.69 10.11
C ALA A 23 -1.13 4.38 11.36
N VAL A 24 0.03 3.75 11.19
CA VAL A 24 0.95 3.37 12.29
C VAL A 24 1.58 4.59 12.95
N PHE A 25 1.91 5.62 12.16
CA PHE A 25 2.75 6.71 12.64
C PHE A 25 2.00 7.97 13.05
N ALA A 26 0.82 8.24 12.47
CA ALA A 26 0.16 9.55 12.58
C ALA A 26 -1.35 9.51 12.85
N ALA A 27 -2.02 8.36 12.75
CA ALA A 27 -3.49 8.28 12.90
C ALA A 27 -3.99 8.83 14.23
N ASN A 28 -3.34 8.40 15.33
CA ASN A 28 -3.69 8.69 16.73
C ASN A 28 -5.18 9.03 16.97
N PRO A 29 -6.12 8.09 16.76
CA PRO A 29 -7.54 8.40 16.79
C PRO A 29 -8.11 8.54 18.21
N ALA A 30 -7.36 8.10 19.24
CA ALA A 30 -7.84 7.96 20.61
C ALA A 30 -6.88 8.50 21.70
N GLY A 31 -5.75 9.13 21.35
CA GLY A 31 -4.71 9.54 22.32
C GLY A 31 -4.51 11.05 22.42
N ASP A 32 -4.03 11.50 23.59
CA ASP A 32 -3.79 12.87 24.10
C ASP A 32 -2.99 13.87 23.21
N ASN A 33 -2.69 13.56 21.94
CA ASN A 33 -2.07 14.53 21.03
C ASN A 33 -3.12 15.24 20.18
N SER A 34 -3.17 16.57 20.32
CA SER A 34 -4.08 17.45 19.58
C SER A 34 -3.80 17.56 18.07
N VAL A 35 -2.78 16.86 17.53
CA VAL A 35 -2.29 16.99 16.15
C VAL A 35 -2.29 15.68 15.32
N GLY A 36 -3.00 14.64 15.76
CA GLY A 36 -3.18 13.41 14.97
C GLY A 36 -3.98 13.63 13.69
N ILE A 37 -3.72 12.87 12.63
CA ILE A 37 -4.43 13.03 11.35
C ILE A 37 -5.81 12.34 11.32
N GLY A 38 -6.10 11.50 12.32
CA GLY A 38 -7.36 10.75 12.44
C GLY A 38 -7.63 9.80 11.27
N TYR A 39 -8.82 9.20 11.26
CA TYR A 39 -9.23 8.29 10.18
C TYR A 39 -9.37 8.97 8.82
N LEU A 40 -9.79 10.24 8.81
CA LEU A 40 -9.89 11.03 7.57
C LEU A 40 -8.51 11.21 6.93
N GLY A 41 -7.50 11.61 7.71
CA GLY A 41 -6.14 11.80 7.19
C GLY A 41 -5.51 10.51 6.71
N VAL A 42 -5.72 9.40 7.41
CA VAL A 42 -5.29 8.07 6.94
C VAL A 42 -5.97 7.70 5.61
N SER A 43 -7.28 7.91 5.51
CA SER A 43 -8.03 7.65 4.27
C SER A 43 -7.51 8.50 3.10
N LEU A 44 -7.18 9.76 3.38
CA LEU A 44 -6.58 10.66 2.40
C LEU A 44 -5.18 10.19 2.00
N ALA A 45 -4.35 9.71 2.93
CA ALA A 45 -3.04 9.16 2.62
C ALA A 45 -3.13 7.95 1.66
N PHE A 46 -4.04 7.00 1.92
CA PHE A 46 -4.30 5.90 0.99
C PHE A 46 -4.73 6.41 -0.39
N GLY A 47 -5.71 7.33 -0.46
CA GLY A 47 -6.17 7.89 -1.74
C GLY A 47 -5.07 8.61 -2.51
N LEU A 48 -4.24 9.41 -1.84
CA LEU A 48 -3.15 10.16 -2.45
C LEU A 48 -2.02 9.26 -2.93
N THR A 49 -1.71 8.16 -2.23
CA THR A 49 -0.72 7.19 -2.72
C THR A 49 -1.15 6.54 -4.03
N VAL A 50 -2.44 6.17 -4.15
CA VAL A 50 -3.00 5.66 -5.41
C VAL A 50 -2.96 6.73 -6.49
N LEU A 51 -3.45 7.94 -6.20
CA LEU A 51 -3.47 9.05 -7.16
C LEU A 51 -2.08 9.33 -7.73
N THR A 52 -1.10 9.53 -6.86
CA THR A 52 0.29 9.83 -7.25
C THR A 52 0.93 8.65 -7.96
N GLY A 53 0.70 7.41 -7.49
CA GLY A 53 1.18 6.20 -8.14
C GLY A 53 0.63 6.03 -9.55
N VAL A 54 -0.66 6.28 -9.77
CA VAL A 54 -1.30 6.18 -11.09
C VAL A 54 -0.76 7.27 -12.03
N TYR A 55 -0.56 8.50 -11.55
CA TYR A 55 0.08 9.53 -12.35
C TYR A 55 1.52 9.17 -12.76
N ALA A 56 2.28 8.54 -11.86
CA ALA A 56 3.67 8.17 -12.12
C ALA A 56 3.81 6.93 -13.02
N PHE A 57 2.99 5.90 -12.80
CA PHE A 57 3.19 4.57 -13.37
C PHE A 57 2.01 4.02 -14.18
N GLY A 58 0.87 4.73 -14.20
CA GLY A 58 -0.35 4.27 -14.89
C GLY A 58 -0.16 4.01 -16.38
N THR A 59 0.63 4.84 -17.07
CA THR A 59 0.97 4.65 -18.49
C THR A 59 1.93 3.48 -18.74
N ILE A 60 2.61 3.01 -17.69
CA ILE A 60 3.57 1.90 -17.77
C ILE A 60 2.86 0.57 -17.54
N SER A 61 2.13 0.42 -16.44
CA SER A 61 1.52 -0.87 -16.03
C SER A 61 0.00 -0.92 -16.04
N GLY A 62 -0.68 0.22 -16.17
CA GLY A 62 -2.10 0.38 -15.82
C GLY A 62 -2.32 0.84 -14.39
N GLY A 63 -1.28 0.84 -13.54
CA GLY A 63 -1.31 1.38 -12.18
C GLY A 63 -2.30 0.69 -11.26
N HIS A 64 -2.31 -0.65 -11.22
CA HIS A 64 -3.30 -1.37 -10.44
C HIS A 64 -2.98 -1.37 -8.94
N PHE A 65 -1.73 -1.67 -8.61
CA PHE A 65 -1.15 -1.72 -7.26
C PHE A 65 -1.91 -2.62 -6.27
N ASN A 66 -2.85 -3.43 -6.76
CA ASN A 66 -3.82 -4.18 -5.98
C ASN A 66 -4.26 -5.43 -6.77
N PRO A 67 -4.20 -6.62 -6.12
CA PRO A 67 -4.64 -7.86 -6.75
C PRO A 67 -6.10 -7.88 -7.21
N ALA A 68 -7.01 -7.31 -6.41
CA ALA A 68 -8.44 -7.24 -6.74
C ALA A 68 -8.71 -6.31 -7.93
N VAL A 69 -7.99 -5.18 -8.03
CA VAL A 69 -8.05 -4.29 -9.19
C VAL A 69 -7.55 -5.00 -10.44
N THR A 70 -6.46 -5.75 -10.32
CA THR A 70 -5.89 -6.54 -11.43
C THR A 70 -6.87 -7.61 -11.92
N LEU A 71 -7.53 -8.31 -11.00
CA LEU A 71 -8.56 -9.29 -11.33
C LEU A 71 -9.75 -8.63 -12.04
N GLY A 72 -10.27 -7.52 -11.49
CA GLY A 72 -11.35 -6.76 -12.09
C GLY A 72 -11.01 -6.28 -13.50
N ALA A 73 -9.78 -5.78 -13.70
CA ALA A 73 -9.29 -5.37 -15.01
C ALA A 73 -9.20 -6.55 -16.00
N ALA A 74 -8.77 -7.73 -15.54
CA ALA A 74 -8.73 -8.94 -16.37
C ALA A 74 -10.13 -9.42 -16.77
N ILE A 75 -11.09 -9.44 -15.83
CA ILE A 75 -12.50 -9.76 -16.09
C ILE A 75 -13.09 -8.76 -17.11
N ALA A 76 -12.76 -7.48 -16.97
CA ALA A 76 -13.16 -6.42 -17.90
C ALA A 76 -12.36 -6.42 -19.23
N LYS A 77 -11.49 -7.41 -19.47
CA LYS A 77 -10.63 -7.54 -20.66
C LYS A 77 -9.71 -6.32 -20.90
N ARG A 78 -9.34 -5.60 -19.83
CA ARG A 78 -8.41 -4.46 -19.86
C ARG A 78 -6.97 -4.87 -19.59
N VAL A 79 -6.74 -6.08 -19.07
CA VAL A 79 -5.42 -6.71 -18.91
C VAL A 79 -5.50 -8.18 -19.28
N GLU A 80 -4.43 -8.71 -19.87
CA GLU A 80 -4.31 -10.11 -20.24
C GLU A 80 -4.27 -11.01 -18.99
N TRP A 81 -5.03 -12.11 -19.01
CA TRP A 81 -5.07 -13.10 -17.92
C TRP A 81 -3.67 -13.66 -17.58
N ALA A 82 -2.80 -13.79 -18.57
CA ALA A 82 -1.42 -14.25 -18.38
C ALA A 82 -0.58 -13.31 -17.48
N ALA A 83 -0.93 -12.02 -17.41
CA ALA A 83 -0.22 -11.05 -16.59
C ALA A 83 -0.68 -11.03 -15.12
N VAL A 84 -1.86 -11.58 -14.81
CA VAL A 84 -2.51 -11.45 -13.49
C VAL A 84 -1.63 -11.99 -12.37
N VAL A 85 -1.14 -13.22 -12.51
CA VAL A 85 -0.30 -13.86 -11.48
C VAL A 85 1.02 -13.11 -11.31
N GLN A 86 1.62 -12.63 -12.40
CA GLN A 86 2.87 -11.87 -12.34
C GLN A 86 2.68 -10.52 -11.63
N TYR A 87 1.56 -9.84 -11.90
CA TYR A 87 1.18 -8.60 -11.21
C TYR A 87 0.97 -8.85 -9.72
N TRP A 88 0.24 -9.90 -9.35
CA TRP A 88 0.00 -10.23 -7.95
C TRP A 88 1.29 -10.50 -7.19
N ILE A 89 2.23 -11.25 -7.79
CA ILE A 89 3.54 -11.49 -7.17
C ILE A 89 4.27 -10.16 -6.96
N ALA A 90 4.33 -9.29 -7.97
CA ALA A 90 4.98 -7.99 -7.85
C ALA A 90 4.34 -7.10 -6.78
N GLN A 91 3.01 -7.04 -6.75
CA GLN A 91 2.25 -6.26 -5.77
C GLN A 91 2.47 -6.78 -4.35
N VAL A 92 2.37 -8.10 -4.13
CA VAL A 92 2.59 -8.73 -2.82
C VAL A 92 4.02 -8.47 -2.33
N LEU A 93 5.03 -8.66 -3.19
CA LEU A 93 6.42 -8.39 -2.80
C LEU A 93 6.65 -6.90 -2.48
N GLY A 94 6.05 -5.99 -3.25
CA GLY A 94 6.13 -4.54 -2.99
C GLY A 94 5.49 -4.17 -1.65
N GLY A 95 4.30 -4.71 -1.37
CA GLY A 95 3.61 -4.51 -0.10
C GLY A 95 4.36 -5.11 1.09
N LEU A 96 4.93 -6.30 0.96
CA LEU A 96 5.76 -6.93 2.00
C LEU A 96 6.99 -6.08 2.33
N LEU A 97 7.70 -5.58 1.31
CA LEU A 97 8.88 -4.73 1.52
C LEU A 97 8.51 -3.40 2.19
N ALA A 98 7.36 -2.81 1.85
CA ALA A 98 6.85 -1.63 2.53
C ALA A 98 6.51 -1.90 3.99
N GLY A 99 5.83 -3.02 4.28
CA GLY A 99 5.55 -3.47 5.64
C GLY A 99 6.81 -3.69 6.48
N LEU A 100 7.84 -4.31 5.89
CA LEU A 100 9.16 -4.46 6.50
C LEU A 100 9.81 -3.11 6.80
N THR A 101 9.74 -2.16 5.85
CA THR A 101 10.25 -0.80 6.03
C THR A 101 9.54 -0.10 7.19
N ILE A 102 8.20 -0.19 7.25
CA ILE A 102 7.41 0.37 8.36
C ILE A 102 7.84 -0.27 9.68
N LEU A 103 8.01 -1.59 9.72
CA LEU A 103 8.41 -2.32 10.93
C LEU A 103 9.75 -1.83 11.46
N VAL A 104 10.76 -1.74 10.59
CA VAL A 104 12.10 -1.26 10.96
C VAL A 104 12.06 0.16 11.50
N ILE A 105 11.27 1.05 10.89
CA ILE A 105 11.09 2.42 11.38
C ILE A 105 10.36 2.44 12.73
N ALA A 106 9.30 1.65 12.86
CA ALA A 106 8.45 1.61 14.06
C ALA A 106 9.19 1.04 15.29
N GLN A 107 10.10 0.09 15.09
CA GLN A 107 10.97 -0.46 16.14
C GLN A 107 11.86 0.59 16.81
N GLY A 108 12.08 1.76 16.17
CA GLY A 108 12.77 2.88 16.80
C GLY A 108 11.97 3.61 17.89
N ARG A 109 10.67 3.30 18.06
CA ARG A 109 9.81 3.93 19.07
C ARG A 109 9.86 3.17 20.40
N PRO A 110 9.97 3.86 21.55
CA PRO A 110 9.87 3.21 22.86
C PRO A 110 8.55 2.45 23.00
N ASN A 111 8.61 1.23 23.55
CA ASN A 111 7.45 0.36 23.82
C ASN A 111 6.62 -0.04 22.58
N PHE A 112 7.16 0.06 21.36
CA PHE A 112 6.47 -0.43 20.17
C PHE A 112 6.34 -1.96 20.19
N ASN A 113 5.12 -2.47 20.03
CA ASN A 113 4.84 -3.88 19.85
C ASN A 113 4.24 -4.09 18.44
N PRO A 114 4.84 -4.89 17.56
CA PRO A 114 4.34 -5.11 16.21
C PRO A 114 3.00 -5.85 16.14
N SER A 115 2.61 -6.62 17.16
CA SER A 115 1.35 -7.36 17.18
C SER A 115 0.16 -6.39 17.20
N GLY A 116 -0.68 -6.43 16.16
CA GLY A 116 -1.89 -5.59 16.03
C GLY A 116 -1.64 -4.13 15.63
N ASN A 117 -0.39 -3.65 15.68
CA ASN A 117 -0.06 -2.23 15.48
C ASN A 117 0.50 -1.90 14.08
N MET A 118 0.45 -2.84 13.14
CA MET A 118 0.96 -2.67 11.77
C MET A 118 -0.15 -2.29 10.77
N ALA A 119 -1.16 -1.56 11.23
CA ALA A 119 -2.35 -1.19 10.45
C ALA A 119 -3.16 -2.39 9.89
N ALA A 120 -3.09 -3.54 10.56
CA ALA A 120 -3.92 -4.70 10.25
C ALA A 120 -5.39 -4.45 10.65
N ASN A 121 -6.33 -4.92 9.83
CA ASN A 121 -7.76 -4.77 10.07
C ASN A 121 -8.36 -5.91 10.94
N GLY A 122 -7.52 -6.80 11.48
CA GLY A 122 -7.95 -7.89 12.36
C GLY A 122 -8.54 -9.13 11.66
N TYR A 123 -8.62 -9.13 10.32
CA TYR A 123 -9.07 -10.28 9.53
C TYR A 123 -7.90 -11.11 8.94
N GLY A 124 -6.68 -10.91 9.47
CA GLY A 124 -5.45 -11.59 9.06
C GLY A 124 -4.47 -11.69 10.21
#